data_AF-A0A6L8ZAU8-F1
#
_entry.id   AF-A0A6L8ZAU8-F1
#
_cell.length_a   1.000
_cell.length_b   1.000
_cell.length_c   1.000
_cell.angle_alpha   90.00
_cell.angle_beta   90.00
_cell.angle_gamma   90.00
#
_symmetry.space_group_name_H-M   'P 1'
#
loop_
_entity.id
_entity.type
_entity.pdbx_description
1 polymer ?
#
loop_
_entity_poly.entity_id
_entity_poly.type
_entity_poly.pdbx_seq_one_letter_code
_entity_poly.pdbx_strand_id
1 'polypeptide(L)'
;MRLPKVKILAIFMFSILITKMSFASSACFNEAGSIFRIEPNLIKAIALVESNLKNDSIGKNRDKKNNIKSFDYGLMQINQMHIPMLKKRGIIKDERDLLDNPCLNIKIGTEILYNHFSRCGVTWQCLGTYNAGFAMENQKKRLQYAKKIYVVYTRLNEIDKRKALAK
;
A
#
# COMPACT_ATOMS: atom_id res chain seq x y z
N MET A 1 6.57 55.36 -41.50
CA MET A 1 7.23 54.03 -41.49
C MET A 1 8.09 53.88 -40.24
N ARG A 2 7.66 53.07 -39.25
CA ARG A 2 8.42 52.08 -38.47
C ARG A 2 7.61 51.70 -37.22
N LEU A 3 7.49 50.39 -37.03
CA LEU A 3 6.50 49.65 -36.24
C LEU A 3 6.64 49.79 -34.71
N PRO A 4 5.55 49.58 -33.95
CA PRO A 4 5.59 49.52 -32.49
C PRO A 4 6.28 48.24 -32.01
N LYS A 5 7.12 48.36 -30.97
CA LYS A 5 7.67 47.21 -30.23
C LYS A 5 6.54 46.54 -29.45
N VAL A 6 5.95 45.50 -30.04
CA VAL A 6 4.98 44.62 -29.36
C VAL A 6 5.73 43.91 -28.24
N LYS A 7 5.40 44.24 -26.98
CA LYS A 7 5.76 43.43 -25.82
C LYS A 7 4.97 42.13 -25.94
N ILE A 8 5.61 41.08 -26.47
CA ILE A 8 5.02 39.74 -26.48
C ILE A 8 5.00 39.27 -25.02
N LEU A 9 3.87 39.51 -24.38
CA LEU A 9 3.44 38.85 -23.16
C LEU A 9 3.40 37.35 -23.49
N ALA A 10 4.41 36.60 -23.05
CA ALA A 10 4.42 35.16 -23.17
C ALA A 10 3.30 34.60 -22.30
N ILE A 11 2.14 34.38 -22.91
CA ILE A 11 1.00 33.71 -22.31
C ILE A 11 1.45 32.29 -21.98
N PHE A 12 1.49 31.98 -20.67
CA PHE A 12 1.73 30.65 -20.12
C PHE A 12 0.71 29.66 -20.70
N MET A 13 1.08 28.96 -21.76
CA MET A 13 0.32 27.86 -22.32
C MET A 13 0.46 26.63 -21.42
N PHE A 14 -0.55 26.46 -20.59
CA PHE A 14 -1.18 25.18 -20.23
C PHE A 14 -0.24 24.02 -19.86
N SER A 15 -0.03 23.84 -18.56
CA SER A 15 0.33 22.52 -18.01
C SER A 15 -0.69 22.11 -16.95
N ILE A 16 -1.91 21.79 -17.41
CA ILE A 16 -2.85 20.99 -16.61
C ILE A 16 -2.47 19.53 -16.83
N LEU A 17 -1.47 19.04 -16.09
CA LEU A 17 -1.15 17.62 -16.08
C LEU A 17 -0.71 17.11 -14.70
N ILE A 18 -1.46 17.41 -13.63
CA ILE A 18 -1.20 16.79 -12.33
C ILE A 18 -2.50 16.50 -11.57
N THR A 19 -3.31 15.54 -12.03
CA THR A 19 -4.35 14.94 -11.16
C THR A 19 -4.57 13.43 -11.35
N LYS A 20 -3.91 12.76 -12.30
CA LYS A 20 -4.19 11.33 -12.59
C LYS A 20 -3.64 10.33 -11.56
N MET A 21 -2.72 10.73 -10.67
CA MET A 21 -2.08 9.79 -9.74
C MET A 21 -3.02 9.33 -8.60
N SER A 22 -3.91 10.22 -8.12
CA SER A 22 -4.81 9.87 -6.99
C SER A 22 -5.92 8.88 -7.38
N PHE A 23 -6.48 8.97 -8.59
CA PHE A 23 -7.53 8.06 -9.05
C PHE A 23 -7.04 6.63 -9.26
N ALA A 24 -5.80 6.47 -9.73
CA ALA A 24 -5.20 5.16 -9.93
C ALA A 24 -5.11 4.37 -8.61
N SER A 25 -4.77 5.03 -7.49
CA SER A 25 -4.62 4.36 -6.19
C SER A 25 -5.92 3.71 -5.69
N SER A 26 -7.06 4.41 -5.79
CA SER A 26 -8.35 3.89 -5.29
C SER A 26 -8.85 2.72 -6.11
N ALA A 27 -8.62 2.73 -7.43
CA ALA A 27 -8.97 1.61 -8.29
C ALA A 27 -8.17 0.35 -7.93
N CYS A 28 -6.87 0.48 -7.65
CA CYS A 28 -6.03 -0.65 -7.24
C CYS A 28 -6.57 -1.35 -5.97
N PHE A 29 -6.98 -0.58 -4.95
CA PHE A 29 -7.54 -1.16 -3.71
C PHE A 29 -8.86 -1.89 -3.95
N ASN A 30 -9.74 -1.32 -4.78
CA ASN A 30 -11.01 -1.94 -5.14
C ASN A 30 -10.80 -3.23 -5.95
N GLU A 31 -9.89 -3.19 -6.92
CA GLU A 31 -9.55 -4.35 -7.75
C GLU A 31 -8.96 -5.49 -6.90
N ALA A 32 -7.97 -5.20 -6.06
CA ALA A 32 -7.39 -6.18 -5.15
C ALA A 32 -8.44 -6.74 -4.19
N GLY A 33 -9.32 -5.89 -3.65
CA GLY A 33 -10.40 -6.32 -2.78
C GLY A 33 -11.41 -7.24 -3.47
N SER A 34 -11.71 -6.98 -4.74
CA SER A 34 -12.55 -7.85 -5.56
C SER A 34 -11.90 -9.22 -5.82
N ILE A 35 -10.62 -9.25 -6.19
CA ILE A 35 -9.87 -10.48 -6.49
C ILE A 35 -9.76 -11.38 -5.24
N PHE A 36 -9.36 -10.80 -4.11
CA PHE A 36 -9.03 -11.56 -2.90
C PHE A 36 -10.16 -11.60 -1.86
N ARG A 37 -11.31 -10.99 -2.16
CA ARG A 37 -12.48 -10.88 -1.26
C ARG A 37 -12.13 -10.27 0.10
N ILE A 38 -11.31 -9.22 0.09
CA ILE A 38 -10.92 -8.45 1.27
C ILE A 38 -11.43 -7.02 1.07
N GLU A 39 -12.02 -6.43 2.11
CA GLU A 39 -12.59 -5.08 1.95
C GLU A 39 -11.52 -4.05 1.53
N PRO A 40 -11.79 -3.21 0.52
CA PRO A 40 -10.81 -2.23 0.03
C PRO A 40 -10.28 -1.29 1.12
N ASN A 41 -11.13 -0.87 2.06
CA ASN A 41 -10.72 -0.02 3.17
C ASN A 41 -9.78 -0.74 4.16
N LEU A 42 -9.88 -2.07 4.30
CA LEU A 42 -8.93 -2.83 5.13
C LEU A 42 -7.55 -2.86 4.47
N ILE A 43 -7.50 -3.08 3.15
CA ILE A 43 -6.25 -3.06 2.37
C ILE A 43 -5.61 -1.67 2.43
N LYS A 44 -6.42 -0.61 2.26
CA LYS A 44 -5.97 0.77 2.37
C LYS A 44 -5.49 1.13 3.77
N ALA A 45 -6.14 0.63 4.82
CA ALA A 45 -5.70 0.82 6.20
C ALA A 45 -4.31 0.21 6.44
N ILE A 46 -4.05 -0.98 5.88
CA ILE A 46 -2.72 -1.62 5.93
C ILE A 46 -1.69 -0.75 5.21
N ALA A 47 -1.95 -0.34 3.96
CA ALA A 47 -1.01 0.50 3.22
C ALA A 47 -0.73 1.87 3.89
N LEU A 48 -1.73 2.45 4.58
CA LEU A 48 -1.53 3.65 5.40
C LEU A 48 -0.62 3.41 6.60
N VAL A 49 -0.79 2.29 7.32
CA VAL A 49 0.04 1.97 8.48
C VAL A 49 1.46 1.55 8.07
N GLU A 50 1.60 0.86 6.94
CA GLU A 50 2.88 0.36 6.45
C GLU A 50 3.76 1.46 5.84
N SER A 51 3.20 2.32 4.98
CA SER A 51 3.99 3.30 4.21
C SER A 51 3.44 4.72 4.24
N ASN A 52 2.31 4.96 4.91
CA ASN A 52 1.53 6.19 4.76
C ASN A 52 1.17 6.48 3.29
N LEU A 53 0.84 5.43 2.53
CA LEU A 53 0.56 5.46 1.09
C LEU A 53 1.73 5.98 0.22
N LYS A 54 2.98 5.78 0.64
CA LYS A 54 4.18 6.11 -0.14
C LYS A 54 4.65 4.88 -0.92
N ASN A 55 4.58 4.94 -2.25
CA ASN A 55 4.95 3.82 -3.12
C ASN A 55 6.47 3.59 -3.21
N ASP A 56 7.28 4.61 -2.98
CA ASP A 56 8.75 4.55 -2.99
C ASP A 56 9.35 4.19 -1.62
N SER A 57 8.53 3.78 -0.65
CA SER A 57 8.98 3.47 0.71
C SER A 57 9.79 2.18 0.76
N ILE A 58 10.99 2.24 1.37
CA ILE A 58 11.82 1.08 1.67
C ILE A 58 12.00 0.96 3.18
N GLY A 59 11.38 -0.06 3.77
CA GLY A 59 11.51 -0.42 5.17
C GLY A 59 12.81 -1.17 5.45
N LYS A 60 13.38 -0.98 6.65
CA LYS A 60 14.57 -1.69 7.12
C LYS A 60 14.26 -2.41 8.42
N ASN A 61 14.11 -3.72 8.35
CA ASN A 61 13.93 -4.55 9.53
C ASN A 61 15.29 -4.84 10.16
N ARG A 62 15.37 -4.74 11.50
CA ARG A 62 16.62 -4.90 12.24
C ARG A 62 16.53 -5.96 13.32
N ASP A 63 17.65 -6.60 13.60
CA ASP A 63 17.79 -7.52 14.74
C ASP A 63 17.94 -6.75 16.07
N LYS A 64 18.07 -7.49 17.18
CA LYS A 64 18.26 -6.91 18.52
C LYS A 64 19.60 -6.16 18.68
N LYS A 65 20.57 -6.42 17.80
CA LYS A 65 21.88 -5.76 17.73
C LYS A 65 21.89 -4.59 16.75
N ASN A 66 20.70 -4.21 16.24
CA ASN A 66 20.49 -3.13 15.28
C ASN A 66 21.08 -3.38 13.88
N ASN A 67 21.44 -4.62 13.53
CA ASN A 67 21.88 -4.98 12.18
C ASN A 67 20.67 -5.10 11.25
N ILE A 68 20.82 -4.68 9.98
CA ILE A 68 19.77 -4.86 8.97
C ILE A 68 19.61 -6.35 8.69
N LYS A 69 18.39 -6.85 8.85
CA LYS A 69 18.01 -8.25 8.61
C LYS A 69 17.30 -8.43 7.27
N SER A 70 16.42 -7.49 6.92
CA SER A 70 15.66 -7.54 5.67
C SER A 70 15.12 -6.16 5.30
N PHE A 71 14.72 -6.02 4.04
CA PHE A 71 14.05 -4.86 3.47
C PHE A 71 12.59 -5.17 3.15
N ASP A 72 11.75 -4.14 3.21
CA ASP A 72 10.36 -4.18 2.82
C ASP A 72 10.10 -3.12 1.75
N TYR A 73 9.26 -3.41 0.75
CA TYR A 73 9.13 -2.56 -0.44
C TYR A 73 7.70 -2.05 -0.65
N GLY A 74 7.59 -0.75 -0.88
CA GLY A 74 6.42 -0.06 -1.41
C GLY A 74 5.23 0.06 -0.47
N LEU A 75 4.05 0.25 -1.06
CA LEU A 75 2.83 0.66 -0.35
C LEU A 75 2.44 -0.26 0.82
N MET A 76 2.52 -1.56 0.60
CA MET A 76 2.16 -2.60 1.56
C MET A 76 3.38 -3.25 2.22
N GLN A 77 4.57 -2.64 2.08
CA GLN A 77 5.83 -3.07 2.70
C GLN A 77 6.07 -4.58 2.52
N ILE A 78 6.10 -5.03 1.26
CA ILE A 78 6.32 -6.43 0.92
C ILE A 78 7.75 -6.82 1.30
N ASN A 79 7.90 -7.77 2.22
CA ASN A 79 9.22 -8.20 2.67
C ASN A 79 10.01 -8.91 1.57
N GLN A 80 11.33 -8.66 1.51
CA GLN A 80 12.25 -9.26 0.54
C GLN A 80 12.17 -10.78 0.46
N MET A 81 11.73 -11.47 1.52
CA MET A 81 11.57 -12.93 1.54
C MET A 81 10.61 -13.45 0.47
N HIS A 82 9.69 -12.62 -0.02
CA HIS A 82 8.75 -12.99 -1.09
C HIS A 82 9.36 -12.83 -2.49
N ILE A 83 10.42 -12.02 -2.65
CA ILE A 83 11.03 -11.69 -3.96
C ILE A 83 11.39 -12.95 -4.77
N PRO A 84 12.09 -13.98 -4.22
CA PRO A 84 12.48 -15.13 -5.03
C PRO A 84 11.28 -15.88 -5.62
N MET A 85 10.21 -16.03 -4.85
CA MET A 85 8.98 -16.68 -5.32
C MET A 85 8.26 -15.82 -6.37
N LEU A 86 8.18 -14.50 -6.18
CA LEU A 86 7.55 -13.58 -7.13
C LEU A 86 8.29 -13.58 -8.47
N LYS A 87 9.62 -13.62 -8.44
CA LYS A 87 10.46 -13.77 -9.65
C LYS A 87 10.25 -15.11 -10.32
N LYS A 88 10.24 -16.21 -9.56
CA LYS A 88 9.98 -17.55 -10.09
C LYS A 88 8.60 -17.66 -10.78
N ARG A 89 7.60 -16.95 -10.27
CA ARG A 89 6.25 -16.87 -10.87
C ARG A 89 6.15 -15.90 -12.06
N GLY A 90 7.23 -15.18 -12.41
CA GLY A 90 7.20 -14.18 -13.47
C GLY A 90 6.38 -12.93 -13.16
N ILE A 91 6.07 -12.69 -11.88
CA ILE A 91 5.25 -11.54 -11.45
C ILE A 91 6.07 -10.26 -11.39
N ILE A 92 7.34 -10.37 -10.99
CA ILE A 92 8.31 -9.28 -10.96
C ILE A 92 9.63 -9.74 -11.59
N LYS A 93 10.39 -8.80 -12.14
CA LYS A 93 11.77 -8.99 -12.58
C LYS A 93 12.74 -8.82 -11.41
N ASP A 94 12.49 -7.80 -10.58
CA ASP A 94 13.24 -7.47 -9.37
C ASP A 94 12.39 -6.63 -8.40
N GLU A 95 12.94 -6.25 -7.26
CA GLU A 95 12.26 -5.49 -6.21
C GLU A 95 11.80 -4.08 -6.63
N ARG A 96 12.39 -3.49 -7.69
CA ARG A 96 11.97 -2.17 -8.20
C ARG A 96 10.55 -2.18 -8.71
N ASP A 97 10.09 -3.29 -9.28
CA ASP A 97 8.70 -3.44 -9.72
C ASP A 97 7.71 -3.21 -8.57
N LEU A 98 8.10 -3.52 -7.33
CA LEU A 98 7.26 -3.28 -6.15
C LEU A 98 7.19 -1.80 -5.74
N LEU A 99 8.14 -0.97 -6.18
CA LEU A 99 8.18 0.46 -5.91
C LEU A 99 7.54 1.27 -7.06
N ASP A 100 7.85 0.86 -8.29
CA ASP A 100 7.47 1.55 -9.51
C ASP A 100 6.03 1.20 -9.95
N ASN A 101 5.47 0.09 -9.48
CA ASN A 101 4.09 -0.33 -9.77
C ASN A 101 3.20 -0.44 -8.50
N PRO A 102 2.50 0.64 -8.12
CA PRO A 102 1.62 0.67 -6.94
C PRO A 102 0.51 -0.38 -6.93
N CYS A 103 -0.18 -0.59 -8.06
CA CYS A 103 -1.26 -1.58 -8.14
C CYS A 103 -0.73 -3.00 -7.96
N LEU A 104 0.44 -3.30 -8.54
CA LEU A 104 1.10 -4.60 -8.37
C LEU A 104 1.47 -4.83 -6.91
N ASN A 105 2.07 -3.83 -6.24
CA ASN A 105 2.39 -3.90 -4.82
C ASN A 105 1.14 -4.17 -3.95
N ILE A 106 0.05 -3.45 -4.22
CA ILE A 106 -1.23 -3.64 -3.51
C ILE A 106 -1.77 -5.06 -3.71
N LYS A 107 -1.77 -5.57 -4.96
CA LYS A 107 -2.27 -6.92 -5.26
C LYS A 107 -1.42 -7.99 -4.58
N ILE A 108 -0.10 -7.88 -4.61
CA ILE A 108 0.81 -8.82 -3.96
C ILE A 108 0.64 -8.80 -2.44
N GLY A 109 0.57 -7.62 -1.82
CA GLY A 109 0.33 -7.49 -0.38
C GLY A 109 -1.03 -8.06 0.03
N THR A 110 -2.05 -7.86 -0.79
CA THR A 110 -3.37 -8.43 -0.56
C THR A 110 -3.37 -9.96 -0.72
N GLU A 111 -2.65 -10.51 -1.70
CA GLU A 111 -2.45 -11.96 -1.85
C GLU A 111 -1.77 -12.58 -0.63
N ILE A 112 -0.73 -11.94 -0.10
CA ILE A 112 -0.04 -12.38 1.12
C ILE A 112 -1.02 -12.36 2.30
N LEU A 113 -1.77 -11.29 2.49
CA LEU A 113 -2.79 -11.21 3.55
C LEU A 113 -3.86 -12.30 3.41
N TYR A 114 -4.35 -12.54 2.18
CA TYR A 114 -5.29 -13.61 1.88
C TYR A 114 -4.73 -14.99 2.26
N ASN A 115 -3.47 -15.26 1.96
CA ASN A 115 -2.81 -16.51 2.33
C ASN A 115 -2.68 -16.67 3.85
N HIS A 116 -2.46 -15.56 4.57
CA HIS A 116 -2.44 -15.58 6.03
C HIS A 116 -3.83 -15.90 6.59
N PHE A 117 -4.88 -15.23 6.11
CA PHE A 117 -6.26 -15.51 6.51
C PHE A 117 -6.69 -16.94 6.17
N SER A 118 -6.25 -17.48 5.04
CA SER A 118 -6.54 -18.87 4.67
C SER A 118 -5.94 -19.88 5.66
N ARG A 119 -4.90 -19.49 6.42
CA ARG A 119 -4.25 -20.34 7.42
C ARG A 119 -4.87 -20.24 8.82
N CYS A 120 -5.32 -19.06 9.26
CA CYS A 120 -5.79 -18.85 10.64
C CYS A 120 -7.17 -18.18 10.77
N GLY A 121 -7.94 -18.12 9.68
CA GLY A 121 -9.25 -17.50 9.63
C GLY A 121 -9.19 -15.97 9.59
N VAL A 122 -10.31 -15.35 9.20
CA VAL A 122 -10.42 -13.89 9.11
C VAL A 122 -10.64 -13.31 10.52
N THR A 123 -9.54 -13.08 11.24
CA THR A 123 -9.56 -12.53 12.60
C THR A 123 -8.50 -11.43 12.75
N TRP A 124 -8.69 -10.50 13.70
CA TRP A 124 -7.69 -9.48 14.01
C TRP A 124 -6.34 -10.08 14.44
N GLN A 125 -6.36 -11.18 15.19
CA GLN A 125 -5.14 -11.89 15.57
C GLN A 125 -4.42 -12.47 14.34
N CYS A 126 -5.17 -13.03 13.39
CA CYS A 126 -4.63 -13.54 12.15
C CYS A 126 -4.09 -12.42 11.25
N LEU A 127 -4.79 -11.28 11.14
CA LEU A 127 -4.30 -10.10 10.43
C LEU A 127 -2.93 -9.65 10.95
N GLY A 128 -2.74 -9.68 12.28
CA GLY A 128 -1.46 -9.35 12.90
C GLY A 128 -0.27 -10.17 12.42
N THR A 129 -0.49 -11.36 11.87
CA THR A 129 0.58 -12.22 11.32
C THR A 129 1.20 -11.62 10.05
N TYR A 130 0.51 -10.70 9.35
CA TYR A 130 1.06 -10.01 8.18
C TYR A 130 2.37 -9.29 8.53
N ASN A 131 2.39 -8.57 9.67
CA ASN A 131 3.56 -7.84 10.14
C ASN A 131 4.49 -8.67 11.03
N ALA A 132 3.93 -9.52 11.90
CA ALA A 132 4.71 -10.19 12.95
C ALA A 132 4.94 -11.69 12.72
N GLY A 133 4.42 -12.26 11.63
CA GLY A 133 4.51 -13.69 11.34
C GLY A 133 3.73 -14.59 12.32
N PHE A 134 3.89 -15.90 12.17
CA PHE A 134 3.10 -16.92 12.87
C PHE A 134 3.71 -17.42 14.18
N ALA A 135 4.93 -17.03 14.50
CA ALA A 135 5.62 -17.51 15.70
C ALA A 135 4.83 -17.16 16.97
N MET A 136 4.75 -18.10 17.92
CA MET A 136 3.88 -17.98 19.09
C MET A 136 4.25 -16.78 19.96
N GLU A 137 5.55 -16.53 20.13
CA GLU A 137 6.10 -15.39 20.85
C GLU A 137 5.71 -14.03 20.26
N ASN A 138 5.23 -13.99 19.01
CA ASN A 138 4.79 -12.75 18.36
C ASN A 138 3.33 -12.38 18.66
N GLN A 139 2.59 -13.13 19.49
CA GLN A 139 1.18 -12.84 19.82
C GLN A 139 0.94 -11.38 20.25
N LYS A 140 1.77 -10.83 21.14
CA LYS A 140 1.64 -9.43 21.57
C LYS A 140 1.83 -8.45 20.40
N LYS A 141 2.83 -8.68 19.54
CA LYS A 141 3.10 -7.84 18.36
C LYS A 141 1.96 -7.91 17.34
N ARG A 142 1.41 -9.10 17.10
CA ARG A 142 0.24 -9.32 16.23
C ARG A 142 -0.94 -8.46 16.67
N LEU A 143 -1.29 -8.50 17.97
CA LEU A 143 -2.38 -7.70 18.51
C LEU A 143 -2.11 -6.19 18.47
N GLN A 144 -0.87 -5.77 18.73
CA GLN A 144 -0.48 -4.36 18.62
C GLN A 144 -0.64 -3.84 17.19
N TYR A 145 -0.18 -4.62 16.21
CA TYR A 145 -0.34 -4.28 14.80
C TYR A 145 -1.81 -4.24 14.40
N ALA A 146 -2.59 -5.28 14.74
CA ALA A 146 -4.01 -5.34 14.44
C ALA A 146 -4.80 -4.14 15.00
N LYS A 147 -4.47 -3.68 16.21
CA LYS A 147 -5.07 -2.46 16.80
C LYS A 147 -4.79 -1.20 15.96
N LYS A 148 -3.58 -1.05 15.43
CA LYS A 148 -3.24 0.08 14.54
C LYS A 148 -4.11 0.05 13.27
N ILE A 149 -4.22 -1.13 12.65
CA ILE A 149 -5.04 -1.31 11.44
C ILE A 149 -6.51 -1.03 11.74
N TYR A 150 -7.04 -1.55 12.85
CA TYR A 150 -8.44 -1.35 13.25
C TYR A 150 -8.82 0.12 13.32
N VAL A 151 -8.00 0.95 13.99
CA VAL A 151 -8.24 2.39 14.16
C VAL A 151 -8.30 3.12 12.80
N VAL A 152 -7.41 2.77 11.87
CA VAL A 152 -7.42 3.40 10.54
C VAL A 152 -8.60 2.91 9.71
N TYR A 153 -8.88 1.61 9.75
CA TYR A 153 -9.98 0.98 9.02
C TYR A 153 -11.35 1.54 9.42
N THR A 154 -11.63 1.67 10.72
CA THR A 154 -12.89 2.24 11.21
C THR A 154 -13.06 3.69 10.75
N ARG A 155 -12.00 4.49 10.84
CA ARG A 155 -12.02 5.89 10.38
C ARG A 155 -12.29 6.01 8.89
N LEU A 156 -11.68 5.17 8.05
CA LEU A 156 -11.94 5.16 6.61
C LEU A 156 -13.41 4.85 6.32
N ASN A 157 -13.97 3.84 6.98
CA ASN A 157 -15.38 3.48 6.82
C ASN A 157 -16.34 4.57 7.30
N GLU A 158 -16.03 5.27 8.39
CA GLU A 158 -16.81 6.42 8.86
C GLU A 158 -16.81 7.57 7.84
N ILE A 159 -15.64 7.87 7.25
CA ILE A 159 -15.51 8.89 6.21
C ILE A 159 -16.36 8.53 4.98
N ASP A 160 -16.30 7.27 4.53
CA ASP A 160 -17.06 6.84 3.36
C ASP A 160 -18.57 6.84 3.62
N LYS A 161 -19.01 6.42 4.81
CA LYS A 161 -20.41 6.54 5.25
C LYS A 161 -20.89 7.99 5.22
N ARG A 162 -20.12 8.94 5.77
CA ARG A 162 -20.47 10.36 5.75
C ARG A 162 -20.59 10.91 4.32
N LYS A 163 -19.68 10.52 3.43
CA LYS A 163 -19.75 10.92 2.01
C LYS A 163 -20.96 10.34 1.30
N ALA A 164 -21.36 9.12 1.63
CA ALA A 164 -22.56 8.50 1.06
C ALA A 164 -23.85 9.20 1.52
N LEU A 165 -23.91 9.65 2.78
CA LEU A 165 -25.05 10.39 3.32
C LEU A 165 -25.13 11.86 2.85
N ALA A 166 -24.01 12.41 2.38
CA ALA A 166 -23.93 13.77 1.86
C ALA A 166 -24.23 13.86 0.35
N LYS A 167 -24.52 12.73 -0.30
CA LYS A 167 -24.97 12.65 -1.70
C LYS A 167 -26.47 12.44 -1.74
#